data_AF-K2A3M4-F1
#
_entry.id   AF-K2A3M4-F1
#
_cell.length_a   1.000
_cell.length_b   1.000
_cell.length_c   1.000
_cell.angle_alpha   90.00
_cell.angle_beta   90.00
_cell.angle_gamma   90.00
#
_symmetry.space_group_name_H-M   'P 1'
#
loop_
_entity.id
_entity.type
_entity.pdbx_description
1 polymer ?
#
loop_
_entity_poly.entity_id
_entity_poly.type
_entity_poly.pdbx_seq_one_letter_code
_entity_poly.pdbx_strand_id
1 'polypeptide(L)' 'MIHYYDKIKVAVVELSADVAVGDKLKFVRGGEDLFDQTVSQMQMEHNKITLGKKGDTVAIKMDKEVKEGAEIFKG' A
#
# COMPACT_ATOMS: atom_id res chain seq x y z
N MET A 1 -6.99 -7.22 0.13
CA MET A 1 -5.94 -8.19 -0.22
C MET A 1 -4.84 -7.46 -0.97
N ILE A 2 -3.57 -7.78 -0.71
CA ILE A 2 -2.43 -7.10 -1.34
C ILE A 2 -1.78 -8.05 -2.32
N HIS A 3 -1.57 -7.59 -3.55
CA HIS A 3 -0.70 -8.26 -4.50
C HIS A 3 0.63 -7.53 -4.56
N TYR A 4 1.69 -8.18 -4.07
CA TYR A 4 3.03 -7.61 -4.09
C TYR A 4 3.84 -8.13 -5.28
N TYR A 5 4.47 -7.21 -6.01
CA TYR A 5 5.37 -7.48 -7.13
C TYR A 5 6.80 -7.18 -6.70
N ASP A 6 7.53 -8.22 -6.35
CA ASP A 6 8.93 -8.21 -5.86
C ASP A 6 9.91 -7.51 -6.82
N LYS A 7 9.84 -7.80 -8.12
CA LYS A 7 10.76 -7.26 -9.13
C LYS A 7 10.74 -5.73 -9.23
N ILE A 8 9.59 -5.11 -8.94
CA ILE A 8 9.39 -3.67 -9.04
C ILE A 8 9.09 -3.02 -7.68
N LYS A 9 9.05 -3.81 -6.60
CA LYS A 9 8.71 -3.39 -5.24
C LYS A 9 7.41 -2.59 -5.15
N VAL A 10 6.35 -3.09 -5.78
CA VAL A 10 5.03 -2.44 -5.79
C VAL A 10 3.99 -3.34 -5.14
N ALA A 11 3.20 -2.76 -4.24
CA ALA A 11 1.99 -3.40 -3.70
C ALA A 11 0.76 -2.83 -4.39
N VAL A 12 -0.07 -3.69 -4.97
CA VAL A 12 -1.39 -3.33 -5.49
C VAL A 12 -2.43 -3.61 -4.39
N VAL A 13 -3.22 -2.59 -4.07
CA VAL A 13 -4.12 -2.56 -2.92
C VAL A 13 -5.45 -1.97 -3.34
N GLU A 14 -6.55 -2.63 -2.98
CA GLU A 14 -7.89 -2.04 -3.01
C GLU A 14 -8.13 -1.27 -1.71
N LEU A 15 -8.45 0.01 -1.82
CA LEU A 15 -8.54 0.92 -0.69
C LEU A 15 -9.89 0.79 0.02
N SER A 16 -9.88 0.51 1.33
CA SER A 16 -11.09 0.54 2.17
C SER A 16 -11.43 1.94 2.72
N ALA A 17 -10.51 2.89 2.57
CA ALA A 17 -10.62 4.30 2.96
C ALA A 17 -9.69 5.16 2.07
N ASP A 18 -9.88 6.47 2.08
CA ASP A 18 -9.03 7.39 1.32
C ASP A 18 -7.59 7.38 1.86
N VAL A 19 -6.62 7.30 0.94
CA VAL A 19 -5.17 7.29 1.24
C VAL A 19 -4.48 8.34 0.39
N ALA A 20 -3.68 9.19 1.03
CA ALA A 20 -2.89 10.23 0.38
C ALA A 20 -1.39 9.92 0.46
N VAL A 21 -0.63 10.50 -0.47
CA VAL A 21 0.83 10.60 -0.34
C VAL A 21 1.14 11.40 0.95
N GLY A 22 2.03 10.85 1.78
CA GLY A 22 2.33 11.36 3.12
C GLY A 22 1.61 10.62 4.25
N ASP A 23 0.58 9.83 3.96
CA ASP A 23 -0.07 8.99 4.98
C ASP A 23 0.88 7.89 5.46
N LYS A 24 0.74 7.51 6.73
CA LYS A 24 1.46 6.40 7.33
C LYS A 24 0.61 5.13 7.22
N LEU A 25 1.18 4.07 6.66
CA LEU A 25 0.59 2.75 6.53
C LEU A 25 1.30 1.76 7.44
N LYS A 26 0.52 0.99 8.19
CA LYS A 26 0.99 -0.08 9.07
C LYS A 26 0.74 -1.43 8.41
N PHE A 27 1.77 -2.25 8.32
CA PHE A 27 1.72 -3.58 7.72
C PHE A 27 1.70 -4.63 8.83
N VAL A 28 0.71 -5.51 8.81
CA VAL A 28 0.47 -6.56 9.82
C VAL A 28 0.29 -7.89 9.11
N ARG A 29 0.74 -8.99 9.73
CA ARG A 29 0.45 -10.34 9.22
C ARG A 29 0.26 -11.31 10.38
N GLY A 30 -0.86 -12.04 10.40
CA GLY A 30 -1.13 -13.02 11.45
C GLY A 30 -1.17 -12.43 12.87
N GLY A 31 -1.50 -11.15 13.00
CA GLY A 31 -1.50 -10.42 14.28
C GLY A 31 -0.15 -9.81 14.69
N GLU A 32 0.92 -10.02 13.91
CA GLU A 32 2.23 -9.41 14.17
C GLU A 32 2.45 -8.15 13.33
N ASP A 33 2.94 -7.09 13.99
CA ASP A 33 3.36 -5.85 13.33
C ASP A 33 4.66 -6.09 12.56
N LEU A 34 4.63 -5.91 11.25
CA LEU A 34 5.81 -6.08 10.39
C LEU A 34 6.65 -4.81 10.33
N PHE A 35 6.05 -3.72 9.86
CA PHE A 35 6.67 -2.41 9.75
C PHE A 35 5.64 -1.34 9.42
N ASP A 36 6.04 -0.09 9.59
CA ASP A 36 5.33 1.07 9.08
C ASP A 36 6.06 1.70 7.90
N GLN A 37 5.31 2.39 7.06
CA GLN A 37 5.81 3.13 5.90
C GLN A 37 4.99 4.39 5.65
N THR A 38 5.65 5.48 5.29
CA THR A 38 4.96 6.64 4.73
C THR A 38 4.80 6.47 3.22
N VAL A 39 3.59 6.74 2.70
CA VAL A 39 3.32 6.68 1.26
C VAL A 39 4.13 7.77 0.56
N SER A 40 5.22 7.38 -0.11
CA SER A 40 6.05 8.30 -0.90
C SER A 40 5.57 8.45 -2.34
N GLN A 41 4.98 7.38 -2.91
CA GLN A 41 4.49 7.37 -4.28
C GLN A 41 3.34 6.37 -4.44
N MET A 42 2.29 6.81 -5.12
CA MET A 42 1.12 6.02 -5.47
C MET A 42 0.78 6.20 -6.96
N GLN A 43 0.24 5.16 -7.58
CA GLN A 43 -0.14 5.13 -8.99
C GLN A 43 -1.49 4.46 -9.19
N MET A 44 -2.24 4.92 -10.18
CA MET A 44 -3.49 4.32 -10.66
C MET A 44 -3.52 4.44 -12.18
N GLU A 45 -3.84 3.36 -12.90
CA GLU A 45 -3.89 3.33 -14.37
C GLU A 45 -2.64 3.95 -15.05
N HIS A 46 -1.44 3.63 -14.56
CA HIS A 46 -0.14 4.19 -15.00
C HIS A 46 0.08 5.69 -14.74
N ASN A 47 -0.84 6.37 -14.06
CA ASN A 47 -0.70 7.76 -13.66
C ASN A 47 -0.27 7.87 -12.20
N LYS A 48 0.66 8.79 -11.91
CA LYS A 48 0.99 9.14 -10.52
C LYS A 48 -0.17 9.92 -9.92
N ILE A 49 -0.57 9.54 -8.70
CA ILE A 49 -1.64 10.21 -7.97
C ILE A 49 -1.16 10.60 -6.57
N THR A 50 -1.75 11.65 -6.01
CA THR A 50 -1.50 12.10 -4.64
C THR A 50 -2.58 11.64 -3.66
N LEU A 51 -3.75 11.22 -4.16
CA LEU A 51 -4.89 10.75 -3.38
C LEU A 51 -5.57 9.59 -4.11
N GLY A 52 -5.68 8.45 -3.46
CA GLY A 52 -6.57 7.35 -3.84
C GLY A 52 -7.79 7.34 -2.91
N LYS A 53 -8.97 7.12 -3.48
CA LYS A 53 -10.24 7.11 -2.75
C LYS A 53 -10.63 5.70 -2.34
N LYS A 54 -11.54 5.61 -1.37
CA LYS A 54 -12.19 4.34 -1.03
C LYS A 54 -12.78 3.67 -2.28
N GLY A 55 -12.48 2.38 -2.45
CA GLY A 55 -12.89 1.54 -3.58
C GLY A 55 -11.88 1.53 -4.73
N ASP A 56 -10.92 2.46 -4.74
CA ASP A 56 -9.91 2.50 -5.79
C ASP A 56 -8.89 1.37 -5.61
N THR A 57 -8.44 0.81 -6.74
CA THR A 57 -7.28 -0.08 -6.79
C THR A 57 -6.04 0.73 -7.15
N VAL A 58 -5.10 0.82 -6.23
CA VAL A 58 -3.88 1.63 -6.37
C VAL A 58 -2.62 0.78 -6.23
N ALA A 59 -1.58 1.17 -6.97
CA ALA A 59 -0.23 0.66 -6.84
C ALA A 59 0.61 1.59 -5.96
N ILE A 60 1.09 1.10 -4.83
CA ILE A 60 1.93 1.85 -3.90
C ILE A 60 3.35 1.30 -3.97
N LYS A 61 4.34 2.20 -4.06
CA LYS A 61 5.76 1.81 -4.00
C LYS A 61 6.12 1.42 -2.56
N MET A 62 6.74 0.26 -2.39
CA MET A 62 7.12 -0.26 -1.07
C MET A 62 8.61 -0.05 -0.80
N ASP A 63 8.92 0.37 0.43
CA ASP A 63 10.30 0.49 0.92
C ASP A 63 10.89 -0.87 1.29
N LYS A 64 10.02 -1.81 1.69
CA LYS A 64 10.36 -3.18 2.11
C LYS A 64 9.53 -4.21 1.37
N GLU A 65 10.02 -5.45 1.36
CA GLU A 65 9.28 -6.57 0.79
C GLU A 65 8.00 -6.84 1.59
N VAL A 66 6.87 -6.95 0.90
CA VAL A 66 5.58 -7.29 1.52
C VAL A 66 5.28 -8.75 1.22
N LYS A 67 5.29 -9.59 2.26
CA LYS A 67 4.96 -11.01 2.12
C LYS A 67 3.47 -11.18 1.83
N GLU A 68 3.14 -12.23 1.08
CA GLU A 68 1.76 -12.58 0.77
C GLU A 68 0.93 -12.79 2.05
N GLY A 69 -0.32 -12.33 2.01
CA GLY A 69 -1.24 -12.38 3.14
C GLY A 69 -1.02 -11.29 4.20
N ALA A 70 -0.20 -10.27 3.91
CA ALA A 70 -0.15 -9.08 4.75
C ALA A 70 -1.42 -8.22 4.62
N GLU A 71 -1.76 -7.53 5.69
CA GLU A 71 -2.83 -6.54 5.80
C GLU A 71 -2.22 -5.15 5.97
N ILE A 72 -2.90 -4.13 5.43
CA ILE A 72 -2.53 -2.73 5.58
C ILE A 72 -3.61 -2.00 6.36
N PHE A 73 -3.18 -1.21 7.34
CA PHE A 73 -4.02 -0.29 8.06
C PHE A 73 -3.48 1.13 7.88
N LYS A 74 -4.37 2.09 7.65
CA LYS A 74 -4.01 3.51 7.70
C LYS A 74 -3.85 3.89 9.18
N GLY A 75 -2.70 4.49 9.51
CA GLY A 75 -2.39 5.01 10.84
C GLY A 75 -3.04 6.35 11.14
#